data_AF-A0A1L9SAJ9-F1
#
_entry.id   AF-A0A1L9SAJ9-F1
#
_cell.length_a   1.000
_cell.length_b   1.000
_cell.length_c   1.000
_cell.angle_alpha   90.00
_cell.angle_beta   90.00
_cell.angle_gamma   90.00
#
_symmetry.space_group_name_H-M   'P 1'
#
loop_
_entity.id
_entity.type
_entity.pdbx_description
1 polymer ?
#
loop_
_entity_poly.entity_id
_entity_poly.type
_entity_poly.pdbx_seq_one_letter_code
_entity_poly.pdbx_strand_id
1 'polypeptide(L)'
;MSFARPPRPLREWLHLAAALNPTPARSSRSFHSTASRLATTRRPPRSPAAQRAQSQAPREVISRQPTKGDSSSQRNNGNVRGRFSSRLDPSMIPVLRRHAMMSGLGSWSESRNKEFDSVACAILQAMETNPPTKESLFAITKDTDIFVSVGHVLGAHDPNISSWVFHAAAEAGVGFPACVLAARYLRTTQLPMRTSLINRIERLALEHNYAQAILVHAKVLGMRKQYAEAVALLEKVQAMTFPSSALPSPSYDMTMMGLIEPPWELYAQFKEKLGDQEAVQQTREMAAEQYGDPVSLRICAGTRLHQGNLDGYMDYMLKAASGGDREACYRLANFYYRIYRGEYPIPGQKDSVGQDDASLSSSSSSSSPRPSLLTRLRYLLGHLRPRQDYRLLAIDWHFQACRLGSTRSAVILALFLREDRQLIDSEKCLAVAENDQSLSSLMKKLRSSWYDLDVRLAIPEEFLWV
;
A
#
# COMPACT_ATOMS: atom_id res chain seq x y z
N MET A 1 -7.98 46.91 19.17
CA MET A 1 -8.33 45.63 19.81
C MET A 1 -9.20 44.84 18.85
N SER A 2 -8.60 43.89 18.12
CA SER A 2 -9.26 43.09 17.09
C SER A 2 -9.39 41.66 17.62
N PHE A 3 -10.64 41.21 17.82
CA PHE A 3 -10.94 39.86 18.28
C PHE A 3 -10.78 38.88 17.12
N ALA A 4 -10.02 37.82 17.40
CA ALA A 4 -9.76 36.71 16.49
C ALA A 4 -11.08 36.03 16.06
N ARG A 5 -11.17 35.72 14.76
CA ARG A 5 -12.27 34.95 14.16
C ARG A 5 -12.33 33.53 14.78
N PRO A 6 -13.53 32.97 15.00
CA PRO A 6 -13.67 31.59 15.44
C PRO A 6 -13.16 30.61 14.37
N PRO A 7 -12.58 29.46 14.75
CA PRO A 7 -12.24 28.40 13.80
C PRO A 7 -13.50 27.81 13.17
N ARG A 8 -13.38 27.43 11.90
CA ARG A 8 -14.47 27.00 10.99
C ARG A 8 -15.32 25.85 11.57
N PRO A 9 -16.63 25.81 11.28
CA PRO A 9 -17.55 24.87 11.93
C PRO A 9 -17.36 23.42 11.44
N LEU A 10 -17.31 22.51 12.40
CA LEU A 10 -17.28 21.03 12.29
C LEU A 10 -18.39 20.40 11.41
N ARG A 11 -19.34 21.18 10.88
CA ARG A 11 -20.43 20.68 10.02
C ARG A 11 -19.97 20.18 8.64
N GLU A 12 -18.86 20.70 8.10
CA GLU A 12 -18.29 20.19 6.83
C GLU A 12 -17.63 18.80 6.99
N TRP A 13 -17.30 18.40 8.23
CA TRP A 13 -16.61 17.14 8.50
C TRP A 13 -17.53 15.91 8.51
N LEU A 14 -18.84 16.11 8.73
CA LEU A 14 -19.80 15.02 8.93
C LEU A 14 -20.40 14.45 7.63
N HIS A 15 -20.38 15.19 6.53
CA HIS A 15 -20.78 14.64 5.21
C HIS A 15 -19.75 13.63 4.66
N LEU A 16 -18.51 13.64 5.16
CA LEU A 16 -17.45 12.69 4.79
C LEU A 16 -17.46 11.40 5.63
N ALA A 17 -18.04 11.43 6.83
CA ALA A 17 -18.17 10.26 7.71
C ALA A 17 -19.28 9.29 7.27
N ALA A 18 -20.26 9.74 6.48
CA ALA A 18 -21.31 8.88 5.90
C ALA A 18 -20.84 8.11 4.65
N ALA A 19 -19.63 8.39 4.13
CA ALA A 19 -19.04 7.72 2.97
C ALA A 19 -18.14 6.52 3.37
N LEU A 20 -18.45 5.85 4.50
CA LEU A 20 -17.75 4.67 5.01
C LEU A 20 -18.01 3.44 4.13
N ASN A 21 -17.39 3.42 2.96
CA ASN A 21 -16.87 2.20 2.35
C ASN A 21 -15.34 2.39 2.26
N PRO A 22 -14.53 1.45 2.76
CA PRO A 22 -13.08 1.56 2.65
C PRO A 22 -12.69 1.34 1.18
N THR A 23 -12.55 2.42 0.42
CA THR A 23 -11.60 2.39 -0.69
C THR A 23 -10.21 2.28 -0.07
N PRO A 24 -9.36 1.32 -0.48
CA PRO A 24 -7.99 1.27 0.02
C PRO A 24 -7.32 2.59 -0.34
N ALA A 25 -6.93 3.37 0.67
CA ALA A 25 -6.17 4.59 0.53
C ALA A 25 -4.81 4.24 -0.10
N ARG A 26 -4.74 4.22 -1.43
CA ARG A 26 -3.50 4.09 -2.17
C ARG A 26 -2.85 5.45 -2.32
N SER A 27 -2.03 5.76 -1.33
CA SER A 27 -0.96 6.74 -1.47
C SER A 27 0.36 6.10 -1.03
N SER A 28 0.66 4.92 -1.60
CA SER A 28 2.06 4.46 -1.66
C SER A 28 2.70 5.11 -2.88
N ARG A 29 3.97 5.50 -2.76
CA ARG A 29 4.78 5.65 -3.97
C ARG A 29 4.71 4.35 -4.73
N SER A 30 4.58 4.52 -6.03
CA SER A 30 4.20 3.51 -6.96
C SER A 30 5.42 2.93 -7.63
N PHE A 31 5.41 1.62 -7.82
CA PHE A 31 6.53 0.89 -8.38
C PHE A 31 6.29 0.70 -9.87
N HIS A 32 7.30 1.01 -10.67
CA HIS A 32 7.32 0.60 -12.07
C HIS A 32 8.36 -0.51 -12.23
N SER A 33 8.05 -1.46 -13.11
CA SER A 33 8.99 -2.46 -13.58
C SER A 33 9.26 -2.19 -15.06
N THR A 34 10.54 -2.20 -15.44
CA THR A 34 10.91 -2.22 -16.87
C THR A 34 10.80 -3.64 -17.38
N ALA A 35 9.63 -4.02 -17.90
CA ALA A 35 9.50 -5.20 -18.75
C ALA A 35 8.92 -4.82 -20.12
N SER A 36 9.76 -5.04 -21.12
CA SER A 36 9.58 -4.74 -22.54
C SER A 36 8.52 -5.61 -23.19
N ARG A 37 7.58 -4.98 -23.91
CA ARG A 37 6.88 -5.51 -25.10
C ARG A 37 6.20 -4.31 -25.80
N LEU A 38 6.96 -3.59 -26.62
CA LEU A 38 6.57 -2.66 -27.72
C LEU A 38 7.59 -1.53 -27.87
N ALA A 39 8.78 -1.86 -28.38
CA ALA A 39 9.72 -0.88 -28.92
C ALA A 39 10.42 -1.48 -30.15
N THR A 40 9.65 -1.73 -31.21
CA THR A 40 10.17 -2.27 -32.48
C THR A 40 10.89 -1.23 -33.35
N THR A 41 11.00 0.05 -32.95
CA THR A 41 11.71 1.04 -33.78
C THR A 41 12.62 2.05 -33.08
N ARG A 42 12.75 2.11 -31.76
CA ARG A 42 13.82 2.91 -31.12
C ARG A 42 14.33 2.26 -29.83
N ARG A 43 15.65 2.01 -29.77
CA ARG A 43 16.34 1.61 -28.54
C ARG A 43 16.19 2.72 -27.50
N PRO A 44 15.62 2.46 -26.31
CA PRO A 44 15.69 3.42 -25.21
C PRO A 44 17.14 3.52 -24.68
N PRO A 45 17.56 4.69 -24.17
CA PRO A 45 18.90 4.89 -23.64
C PRO A 45 19.13 3.99 -22.41
N ARG A 46 20.23 3.22 -22.46
CA ARG A 46 20.66 2.32 -21.38
C ARG A 46 21.27 3.11 -20.22
N SER A 47 21.25 2.54 -19.02
CA SER A 47 21.88 3.16 -17.84
C SER A 47 23.42 3.17 -17.94
N PRO A 48 24.11 4.20 -17.40
CA PRO A 48 25.57 4.27 -17.38
C PRO A 48 26.24 3.12 -16.60
N ALA A 49 25.53 2.54 -15.64
CA ALA A 49 26.00 1.40 -14.85
C ALA A 49 26.03 0.09 -15.67
N ALA A 50 25.06 -0.12 -16.58
CA ALA A 50 25.03 -1.27 -17.48
C ALA A 50 26.15 -1.23 -18.55
N GLN A 51 26.64 -0.04 -18.89
CA GLN A 51 27.81 0.10 -19.78
C GLN A 51 29.12 -0.32 -19.09
N ARG A 52 29.23 -0.16 -17.77
CA ARG A 52 30.42 -0.56 -17.00
C ARG A 52 30.44 -2.05 -16.65
N ALA A 53 29.28 -2.71 -16.57
CA ALA A 53 29.19 -4.13 -16.27
C ALA A 53 29.43 -5.03 -17.51
N GLN A 54 29.27 -4.50 -18.73
CA GLN A 54 29.47 -5.26 -19.97
C GLN A 54 30.94 -5.39 -20.40
N SER A 55 31.87 -4.67 -19.78
CA SER A 55 33.31 -4.77 -20.10
C SER A 55 34.00 -5.99 -19.47
N GLN A 56 33.32 -6.82 -18.69
CA GLN A 56 33.98 -7.86 -17.86
C GLN A 56 33.34 -9.26 -17.82
N ALA A 57 32.41 -9.62 -18.71
CA ALA A 57 31.81 -10.97 -18.67
C ALA A 57 31.97 -11.74 -20.00
N PRO A 58 32.58 -12.94 -19.99
CA PRO A 58 32.66 -13.82 -21.16
C PRO A 58 31.30 -14.51 -21.42
N ARG A 59 31.01 -14.73 -22.70
CA ARG A 59 29.82 -15.42 -23.21
C ARG A 59 29.97 -16.93 -23.04
N GLU A 60 29.02 -17.56 -22.35
CA GLU A 60 28.78 -19.00 -22.49
C GLU A 60 27.50 -19.28 -23.30
N VAL A 61 27.64 -20.27 -24.17
CA VAL A 61 26.67 -20.80 -25.12
C VAL A 61 26.23 -22.15 -24.58
N ILE A 62 24.94 -22.36 -24.29
CA ILE A 62 24.41 -23.71 -24.08
C ILE A 62 23.12 -23.95 -24.88
N SER A 63 23.15 -25.13 -25.48
CA SER A 63 22.33 -25.73 -26.50
C SER A 63 20.89 -26.06 -26.06
N ARG A 64 19.96 -26.02 -27.01
CA ARG A 64 18.57 -26.44 -26.89
C ARG A 64 18.43 -27.89 -27.37
N GLN A 65 17.67 -28.72 -26.65
CA GLN A 65 16.90 -29.80 -27.29
C GLN A 65 15.51 -29.98 -26.65
N PRO A 66 14.50 -30.42 -27.43
CA PRO A 66 13.10 -30.41 -27.05
C PRO A 66 12.59 -31.81 -26.67
N THR A 67 11.63 -31.89 -25.74
CA THR A 67 10.82 -33.11 -25.55
C THR A 67 9.34 -32.82 -25.53
N LYS A 68 8.63 -33.58 -26.36
CA LYS A 68 7.18 -33.62 -26.62
C LYS A 68 6.42 -34.31 -25.48
N GLY A 69 5.15 -33.92 -25.35
CA GLY A 69 4.01 -34.79 -24.98
C GLY A 69 3.95 -35.28 -23.53
N ASP A 70 2.96 -34.84 -22.76
CA ASP A 70 1.71 -35.59 -22.69
C ASP A 70 0.66 -34.95 -21.78
N SER A 71 -0.56 -35.06 -22.27
CA SER A 71 -1.84 -34.63 -21.73
C SER A 71 -2.37 -35.64 -20.71
N SER A 72 -2.52 -35.25 -19.44
CA SER A 72 -3.63 -35.66 -18.57
C SER A 72 -3.43 -35.14 -17.14
N SER A 73 -4.33 -34.26 -16.69
CA SER A 73 -4.86 -34.20 -15.31
C SER A 73 -5.63 -32.89 -15.09
N GLN A 74 -6.77 -32.80 -15.77
CA GLN A 74 -7.87 -31.94 -15.35
C GLN A 74 -8.43 -32.50 -14.04
N ARG A 75 -8.06 -31.89 -12.92
CA ARG A 75 -8.81 -31.88 -11.64
C ARG A 75 -8.08 -30.86 -10.75
N ASN A 76 -8.80 -29.84 -10.27
CA ASN A 76 -8.34 -28.75 -9.39
C ASN A 76 -8.12 -27.37 -10.03
N ASN A 77 -8.86 -27.02 -11.09
CA ASN A 77 -9.30 -25.62 -11.23
C ASN A 77 -10.74 -25.58 -10.71
N GLY A 78 -10.98 -24.77 -9.66
CA GLY A 78 -12.31 -24.50 -9.15
C GLY A 78 -13.25 -24.20 -10.33
N ASN A 79 -14.40 -24.85 -10.33
CA ASN A 79 -15.33 -24.87 -11.44
C ASN A 79 -15.97 -23.49 -11.61
N VAL A 80 -15.26 -22.53 -12.22
CA VAL A 80 -15.77 -21.21 -12.59
C VAL A 80 -16.52 -21.31 -13.92
N ARG A 81 -17.49 -22.23 -13.97
CA ARG A 81 -18.45 -22.39 -15.07
C ARG A 81 -19.83 -21.80 -14.70
N GLY A 82 -19.89 -21.03 -13.61
CA GLY A 82 -21.10 -20.33 -13.18
C GLY A 82 -21.33 -19.05 -13.97
N ARG A 83 -22.60 -18.70 -14.20
CA ARG A 83 -22.97 -17.38 -14.71
C ARG A 83 -22.65 -16.33 -13.66
N PHE A 84 -22.03 -15.24 -14.05
CA PHE A 84 -21.79 -14.09 -13.18
C PHE A 84 -22.90 -13.08 -13.45
N SER A 85 -23.67 -12.71 -12.43
CA SER A 85 -24.55 -11.54 -12.53
C SER A 85 -23.84 -10.34 -11.94
N SER A 86 -23.87 -9.23 -12.68
CA SER A 86 -23.44 -7.94 -12.14
C SER A 86 -24.61 -7.29 -11.40
N ARG A 87 -24.32 -6.59 -10.30
CA ARG A 87 -25.31 -5.71 -9.65
C ARG A 87 -25.17 -4.25 -10.10
N LEU A 88 -24.31 -4.02 -11.10
CA LEU A 88 -23.94 -2.67 -11.53
C LEU A 88 -24.94 -2.18 -12.58
N ASP A 89 -25.58 -1.04 -12.30
CA ASP A 89 -26.39 -0.36 -13.30
C ASP A 89 -25.46 0.26 -14.37
N PRO A 90 -25.66 -0.02 -15.68
CA PRO A 90 -24.93 0.62 -16.77
C PRO A 90 -24.92 2.16 -16.71
N SER A 91 -25.94 2.78 -16.10
CA SER A 91 -25.99 4.24 -15.90
C SER A 91 -24.83 4.79 -15.06
N MET A 92 -24.19 3.95 -14.24
CA MET A 92 -23.05 4.34 -13.39
C MET A 92 -21.71 4.41 -14.14
N ILE A 93 -21.59 3.79 -15.32
CA ILE A 93 -20.32 3.69 -16.06
C ILE A 93 -19.60 5.04 -16.25
N PRO A 94 -20.29 6.14 -16.65
CA PRO A 94 -19.64 7.45 -16.81
C PRO A 94 -19.11 8.02 -15.48
N VAL A 95 -19.80 7.76 -14.37
CA VAL A 95 -19.39 8.19 -13.02
C VAL A 95 -18.13 7.44 -12.60
N LEU A 96 -18.10 6.13 -12.84
CA LEU A 96 -16.94 5.27 -12.53
C LEU A 96 -15.72 5.65 -13.35
N ARG A 97 -15.89 5.92 -14.65
CA ARG A 97 -14.83 6.42 -15.52
C ARG A 97 -14.28 7.75 -14.99
N ARG A 98 -15.14 8.70 -14.63
CA ARG A 98 -14.74 9.99 -14.07
C ARG A 98 -13.94 9.83 -12.77
N HIS A 99 -14.38 8.92 -11.90
CA HIS A 99 -13.65 8.61 -10.68
C HIS A 99 -12.28 8.01 -10.97
N ALA A 100 -12.18 7.05 -11.90
CA ALA A 100 -10.91 6.46 -12.33
C ALA A 100 -9.94 7.49 -12.91
N MET A 101 -10.44 8.48 -13.67
CA MET A 101 -9.62 9.60 -14.17
C MET A 101 -9.07 10.47 -13.04
N MET A 102 -9.91 10.86 -12.08
CA MET A 102 -9.48 11.67 -10.94
C MET A 102 -8.45 10.93 -10.08
N SER A 103 -8.56 9.60 -10.00
CA SER A 103 -7.64 8.73 -9.29
C SER A 103 -6.37 8.39 -10.09
N GLY A 104 -6.18 8.96 -11.28
CA GLY A 104 -4.96 8.77 -12.08
C GLY A 104 -4.84 7.40 -12.75
N LEU A 105 -5.92 6.60 -12.83
CA LEU A 105 -5.94 5.28 -13.50
C LEU A 105 -5.94 5.35 -15.04
N GLY A 106 -5.73 6.53 -15.61
CA GLY A 106 -5.34 6.67 -17.02
C GLY A 106 -5.47 8.09 -17.55
N SER A 107 -4.68 8.40 -18.59
CA SER A 107 -4.88 9.56 -19.46
C SER A 107 -5.74 9.09 -20.63
N TRP A 108 -7.03 9.42 -20.59
CA TRP A 108 -8.00 8.97 -21.58
C TRP A 108 -8.33 10.14 -22.51
N SER A 109 -7.97 10.00 -23.79
CA SER A 109 -8.48 10.90 -24.82
C SER A 109 -9.99 10.70 -24.99
N GLU A 110 -10.67 11.67 -25.61
CA GLU A 110 -12.12 11.59 -25.83
C GLU A 110 -12.53 10.35 -26.66
N SER A 111 -11.69 9.91 -27.59
CA SER A 111 -11.87 8.64 -28.32
C SER A 111 -11.78 7.43 -27.39
N ARG A 112 -10.81 7.42 -26.47
CA ARG A 112 -10.60 6.33 -25.52
C ARG A 112 -11.71 6.25 -24.46
N ASN A 113 -12.42 7.37 -24.23
CA ASN A 113 -13.60 7.40 -23.37
C ASN A 113 -14.80 6.67 -23.96
N LYS A 114 -15.05 6.88 -25.26
CA LYS A 114 -16.12 6.15 -25.96
C LYS A 114 -15.83 4.66 -26.02
N GLU A 115 -14.56 4.31 -26.20
CA GLU A 115 -14.09 2.92 -26.16
C GLU A 115 -14.22 2.29 -24.76
N PHE A 116 -13.92 3.05 -23.70
CA PHE A 116 -14.16 2.60 -22.33
C PHE A 116 -15.64 2.28 -22.10
N ASP A 117 -16.53 3.22 -22.44
CA ASP A 117 -17.97 3.08 -22.19
C ASP A 117 -18.55 1.90 -23.02
N SER A 118 -18.10 1.70 -24.26
CA SER A 118 -18.53 0.57 -25.10
C SER A 118 -18.05 -0.78 -24.57
N VAL A 119 -16.77 -0.88 -24.19
CA VAL A 119 -16.20 -2.10 -23.61
C VAL A 119 -16.84 -2.42 -22.27
N ALA A 120 -17.12 -1.42 -21.43
CA ALA A 120 -17.78 -1.61 -20.14
C ALA A 120 -19.19 -2.21 -20.30
N CYS A 121 -20.01 -1.63 -21.19
CA CYS A 121 -21.34 -2.18 -21.50
C CYS A 121 -21.26 -3.60 -22.05
N ALA A 122 -20.32 -3.86 -22.97
CA ALA A 122 -20.14 -5.17 -23.57
C ALA A 122 -19.68 -6.23 -22.55
N ILE A 123 -18.84 -5.86 -21.57
CA ILE A 123 -18.47 -6.75 -20.46
C ILE A 123 -19.69 -7.13 -19.64
N LEU A 124 -20.52 -6.16 -19.23
CA LEU A 124 -21.72 -6.43 -18.41
C LEU A 124 -22.68 -7.38 -19.13
N GLN A 125 -22.92 -7.15 -20.43
CA GLN A 125 -23.76 -8.02 -21.26
C GLN A 125 -23.17 -9.42 -21.45
N ALA A 126 -21.85 -9.51 -21.69
CA ALA A 126 -21.17 -10.78 -21.89
C ALA A 126 -21.13 -11.63 -20.62
N MET A 127 -21.04 -11.01 -19.44
CA MET A 127 -21.05 -11.73 -18.16
C MET A 127 -22.35 -12.49 -17.89
N GLU A 128 -23.48 -11.89 -18.28
CA GLU A 128 -24.81 -12.49 -18.08
C GLU A 128 -25.05 -13.67 -19.03
N THR A 129 -24.46 -13.60 -20.22
CA THR A 129 -24.74 -14.52 -21.34
C THR A 129 -23.68 -15.60 -21.52
N ASN A 130 -22.41 -15.28 -21.27
CA ASN A 130 -21.27 -16.09 -21.65
C ASN A 130 -20.32 -16.41 -20.47
N PRO A 131 -19.67 -17.59 -20.48
CA PRO A 131 -18.61 -17.91 -19.53
C PRO A 131 -17.35 -17.04 -19.78
N PRO A 132 -16.46 -16.88 -18.78
CA PRO A 132 -15.24 -16.10 -18.92
C PRO A 132 -14.18 -16.86 -19.73
N THR A 133 -14.31 -16.88 -21.06
CA THR A 133 -13.34 -17.54 -21.96
C THR A 133 -12.60 -16.55 -22.86
N LYS A 134 -11.53 -17.03 -23.50
CA LYS A 134 -10.78 -16.23 -24.50
C LYS A 134 -11.67 -15.75 -25.64
N GLU A 135 -12.65 -16.55 -26.05
CA GLU A 135 -13.57 -16.21 -27.14
C GLU A 135 -14.47 -15.04 -26.74
N SER A 136 -14.97 -15.04 -25.50
CA SER A 136 -15.79 -13.95 -24.98
C SER A 136 -15.01 -12.63 -24.87
N LEU A 137 -13.72 -12.69 -24.53
CA LEU A 137 -12.86 -11.50 -24.56
C LEU A 137 -12.74 -10.94 -25.99
N PHE A 138 -12.35 -11.78 -26.95
CA PHE A 138 -12.12 -11.32 -28.33
C PHE A 138 -13.39 -10.94 -29.09
N ALA A 139 -14.56 -11.39 -28.62
CA ALA A 139 -15.84 -10.89 -29.09
C ALA A 139 -16.12 -9.44 -28.66
N ILE A 140 -15.55 -9.01 -27.52
CA ILE A 140 -15.74 -7.65 -26.98
C ILE A 140 -14.70 -6.69 -27.57
N THR A 141 -13.42 -7.04 -27.48
CA THR A 141 -12.34 -6.17 -27.94
C THR A 141 -11.07 -6.95 -28.31
N LYS A 142 -10.27 -6.37 -29.21
CA LYS A 142 -8.93 -6.86 -29.54
C LYS A 142 -7.85 -6.30 -28.61
N ASP A 143 -8.10 -5.16 -27.99
CA ASP A 143 -7.17 -4.56 -27.05
C ASP A 143 -7.38 -5.17 -25.66
N THR A 144 -6.43 -6.02 -25.26
CA THR A 144 -6.47 -6.71 -23.96
C THR A 144 -6.18 -5.77 -22.79
N ASP A 145 -5.47 -4.67 -23.01
CA ASP A 145 -5.08 -3.73 -21.96
C ASP A 145 -6.25 -2.82 -21.58
N ILE A 146 -7.03 -2.36 -22.57
CA ILE A 146 -8.27 -1.63 -22.29
C ILE A 146 -9.30 -2.54 -21.60
N PHE A 147 -9.41 -3.81 -22.02
CA PHE A 147 -10.30 -4.78 -21.39
C PHE A 147 -9.99 -4.99 -19.90
N VAL A 148 -8.72 -5.21 -19.57
CA VAL A 148 -8.28 -5.43 -18.18
C VAL A 148 -8.41 -4.15 -17.34
N SER A 149 -8.09 -2.98 -17.89
CA SER A 149 -8.22 -1.70 -17.17
C SER A 149 -9.67 -1.33 -16.91
N VAL A 150 -10.56 -1.48 -17.90
CA VAL A 150 -12.02 -1.31 -17.72
C VAL A 150 -12.54 -2.27 -16.65
N GLY A 151 -12.22 -3.56 -16.76
CA GLY A 151 -12.66 -4.55 -15.79
C GLY A 151 -12.13 -4.33 -14.38
N HIS A 152 -10.94 -3.74 -14.23
CA HIS A 152 -10.43 -3.32 -12.93
C HIS A 152 -11.25 -2.19 -12.32
N VAL A 153 -11.61 -1.16 -13.11
CA VAL A 153 -12.44 -0.03 -12.67
C VAL A 153 -13.84 -0.50 -12.27
N LEU A 154 -14.50 -1.29 -13.11
CA LEU A 154 -15.81 -1.85 -12.80
C LEU A 154 -15.75 -2.80 -11.58
N GLY A 155 -14.66 -3.57 -11.51
CA GLY A 155 -14.36 -4.50 -10.44
C GLY A 155 -14.23 -3.88 -9.05
N ALA A 156 -13.90 -2.59 -8.96
CA ALA A 156 -13.85 -1.87 -7.69
C ALA A 156 -15.23 -1.76 -7.03
N HIS A 157 -16.30 -1.81 -7.83
CA HIS A 157 -17.69 -1.75 -7.38
C HIS A 157 -18.33 -3.13 -7.27
N ASP A 158 -18.00 -4.05 -8.18
CA ASP A 158 -18.48 -5.42 -8.14
C ASP A 158 -17.32 -6.43 -8.35
N PRO A 159 -16.89 -7.15 -7.30
CA PRO A 159 -15.81 -8.12 -7.39
C PRO A 159 -16.05 -9.22 -8.42
N ASN A 160 -17.31 -9.55 -8.72
CA ASN A 160 -17.69 -10.56 -9.70
C ASN A 160 -17.23 -10.17 -11.12
N ILE A 161 -17.33 -8.88 -11.45
CA ILE A 161 -16.86 -8.34 -12.73
C ILE A 161 -15.35 -8.53 -12.85
N SER A 162 -14.61 -8.14 -11.80
CA SER A 162 -13.15 -8.31 -11.79
C SER A 162 -12.75 -9.77 -11.97
N SER A 163 -13.48 -10.69 -11.34
CA SER A 163 -13.20 -12.12 -11.41
C SER A 163 -13.41 -12.64 -12.83
N TRP A 164 -14.57 -12.36 -13.43
CA TRP A 164 -14.89 -12.78 -14.79
C TRP A 164 -13.88 -12.24 -15.81
N VAL A 165 -13.55 -10.94 -15.72
CA VAL A 165 -12.58 -10.29 -16.62
C VAL A 165 -11.19 -10.92 -16.47
N PHE A 166 -10.70 -11.12 -15.25
CA PHE A 166 -9.37 -11.72 -15.08
C PHE A 166 -9.31 -13.17 -15.54
N HIS A 167 -10.39 -13.95 -15.38
CA HIS A 167 -10.47 -15.30 -15.93
C HIS A 167 -10.43 -15.31 -17.46
N ALA A 168 -11.27 -14.51 -18.12
CA ALA A 168 -11.30 -14.43 -19.58
C ALA A 168 -9.95 -13.97 -20.16
N ALA A 169 -9.34 -12.95 -19.56
CA ALA A 169 -8.05 -12.42 -19.99
C ALA A 169 -6.88 -13.37 -19.69
N ALA A 170 -6.93 -14.11 -18.58
CA ALA A 170 -5.94 -15.15 -18.31
C ALA A 170 -6.05 -16.26 -19.37
N GLU A 171 -7.25 -16.74 -19.71
CA GLU A 171 -7.42 -17.73 -20.78
C GLU A 171 -6.91 -17.24 -22.14
N ALA A 172 -7.09 -15.95 -22.46
CA ALA A 172 -6.58 -15.33 -23.68
C ALA A 172 -5.05 -15.18 -23.75
N GLY A 173 -4.32 -15.57 -22.71
CA GLY A 173 -2.86 -15.53 -22.72
C GLY A 173 -2.23 -14.32 -21.99
N VAL A 174 -3.04 -13.40 -21.46
CA VAL A 174 -2.54 -12.17 -20.83
C VAL A 174 -1.83 -12.48 -19.50
N GLY A 175 -0.62 -11.93 -19.32
CA GLY A 175 0.25 -12.26 -18.20
C GLY A 175 -0.22 -11.71 -16.85
N PHE A 176 -0.58 -10.42 -16.79
CA PHE A 176 -1.01 -9.77 -15.54
C PHE A 176 -2.24 -10.43 -14.89
N PRO A 177 -3.35 -10.70 -15.62
CA PRO A 177 -4.51 -11.40 -15.06
C PRO A 177 -4.18 -12.79 -14.52
N ALA A 178 -3.31 -13.55 -15.21
CA ALA A 178 -2.86 -14.85 -14.71
C ALA A 178 -2.11 -14.73 -13.37
N CYS A 179 -1.28 -13.69 -13.20
CA CYS A 179 -0.59 -13.41 -11.94
C CYS A 179 -1.58 -13.02 -10.83
N VAL A 180 -2.59 -12.19 -11.13
CA VAL A 180 -3.64 -11.79 -10.18
C VAL A 180 -4.45 -12.98 -9.69
N LEU A 181 -4.89 -13.87 -10.60
CA LEU A 181 -5.65 -15.07 -10.22
C LEU A 181 -4.83 -16.00 -9.34
N ALA A 182 -3.55 -16.15 -9.65
CA ALA A 182 -2.66 -16.96 -8.85
C ALA A 182 -2.37 -16.35 -7.49
N ALA A 183 -2.17 -15.03 -7.42
CA ALA A 183 -2.02 -14.33 -6.16
C ALA A 183 -3.26 -14.53 -5.27
N ARG A 184 -4.48 -14.46 -5.83
CA ARG A 184 -5.72 -14.79 -5.11
C ARG A 184 -5.72 -16.23 -4.60
N TYR A 185 -5.30 -17.20 -5.44
CA TYR A 185 -5.18 -18.61 -5.05
C TYR A 185 -4.19 -18.83 -3.90
N LEU A 186 -3.05 -18.12 -3.89
CA LEU A 186 -2.04 -18.23 -2.82
C LEU A 186 -2.53 -17.66 -1.49
N ARG A 187 -3.48 -16.72 -1.48
CA ARG A 187 -4.05 -16.18 -0.22
C ARG A 187 -4.96 -17.17 0.50
N THR A 188 -5.58 -18.10 -0.22
CA THR A 188 -6.51 -19.08 0.35
C THR A 188 -5.87 -20.45 0.59
N THR A 189 -4.68 -20.69 0.03
CA THR A 189 -4.01 -21.98 0.06
C THR A 189 -2.83 -21.94 1.03
N GLN A 190 -2.63 -22.99 1.82
CA GLN A 190 -1.45 -23.10 2.70
C GLN A 190 -0.22 -23.67 1.98
N LEU A 191 -0.41 -24.66 1.09
CA LEU A 191 0.65 -25.26 0.29
C LEU A 191 0.25 -25.32 -1.19
N PRO A 192 0.89 -24.56 -2.08
CA PRO A 192 0.48 -24.49 -3.49
C PRO A 192 0.88 -25.75 -4.27
N MET A 193 -0.12 -26.51 -4.71
CA MET A 193 0.05 -27.68 -5.58
C MET A 193 0.47 -27.26 -6.99
N ARG A 194 1.11 -28.15 -7.75
CA ARG A 194 1.41 -27.92 -9.17
C ARG A 194 0.10 -27.96 -9.97
N THR A 195 -0.41 -26.80 -10.34
CA THR A 195 -1.58 -26.64 -11.22
C THR A 195 -1.14 -26.05 -12.56
N SER A 196 -2.01 -26.12 -13.57
CA SER A 196 -1.75 -25.50 -14.88
C SER A 196 -1.49 -23.98 -14.77
N LEU A 197 -2.15 -23.31 -13.81
CA LEU A 197 -1.94 -21.91 -13.50
C LEU A 197 -0.53 -21.66 -12.92
N ILE A 198 -0.11 -22.44 -11.92
CA ILE A 198 1.23 -22.30 -11.32
C ILE A 198 2.33 -22.62 -12.33
N ASN A 199 2.18 -23.68 -13.14
CA ASN A 199 3.14 -24.03 -14.19
C ASN A 199 3.24 -22.94 -15.27
N ARG A 200 2.14 -22.23 -15.55
CA ARG A 200 2.15 -21.09 -16.46
C ARG A 200 2.91 -19.90 -15.88
N ILE A 201 2.76 -19.62 -14.58
CA ILE A 201 3.50 -18.55 -13.92
C ILE A 201 4.98 -18.86 -13.88
N GLU A 202 5.36 -20.10 -13.60
CA GLU A 202 6.73 -20.55 -13.64
C GLU A 202 7.35 -20.30 -15.03
N ARG A 203 6.65 -20.65 -16.12
CA ARG A 203 7.09 -20.30 -17.49
C ARG A 203 7.18 -18.79 -17.72
N LEU A 204 6.18 -18.01 -17.29
CA LEU A 204 6.23 -16.54 -17.39
C LEU A 204 7.41 -15.94 -16.59
N ALA A 205 7.76 -16.54 -15.46
CA ALA A 205 8.85 -16.11 -14.60
C ALA A 205 10.22 -16.45 -15.20
N LEU A 206 10.42 -17.71 -15.61
CA LEU A 206 11.71 -18.23 -16.03
C LEU A 206 12.03 -17.94 -17.50
N GLU A 207 11.06 -18.07 -18.40
CA GLU A 207 11.28 -17.92 -19.85
C GLU A 207 11.11 -16.48 -20.31
N HIS A 208 10.10 -15.78 -19.77
CA HIS A 208 9.72 -14.45 -20.22
C HIS A 208 10.23 -13.32 -19.31
N ASN A 209 10.89 -13.65 -18.20
CA ASN A 209 11.38 -12.69 -17.19
C ASN A 209 10.31 -11.66 -16.79
N TYR A 210 9.05 -12.11 -16.66
CA TYR A 210 7.95 -11.22 -16.31
C TYR A 210 7.96 -10.94 -14.80
N ALA A 211 8.25 -9.69 -14.41
CA ALA A 211 8.55 -9.34 -13.02
C ALA A 211 7.47 -9.76 -12.01
N GLN A 212 6.19 -9.57 -12.32
CA GLN A 212 5.10 -10.00 -11.44
C GLN A 212 4.99 -11.53 -11.37
N ALA A 213 5.25 -12.26 -12.47
CA ALA A 213 5.29 -13.71 -12.43
C ALA A 213 6.47 -14.22 -11.61
N ILE A 214 7.64 -13.57 -11.70
CA ILE A 214 8.79 -13.90 -10.86
C ILE A 214 8.44 -13.70 -9.39
N LEU A 215 7.77 -12.59 -9.04
CA LEU A 215 7.34 -12.33 -7.67
C LEU A 215 6.36 -13.39 -7.15
N VAL A 216 5.32 -13.73 -7.94
CA VAL A 216 4.35 -14.77 -7.57
C VAL A 216 5.04 -16.14 -7.45
N HIS A 217 5.96 -16.46 -8.37
CA HIS A 217 6.68 -17.72 -8.33
C HIS A 217 7.62 -17.81 -7.12
N ALA A 218 8.32 -16.72 -6.77
CA ALA A 218 9.11 -16.65 -5.56
C ALA A 218 8.26 -16.90 -4.29
N LYS A 219 7.03 -16.35 -4.24
CA LYS A 219 6.09 -16.67 -3.15
C LYS A 219 5.71 -18.15 -3.11
N VAL A 220 5.45 -18.78 -4.27
CA VAL A 220 5.18 -20.22 -4.37
C VAL A 220 6.35 -21.04 -3.81
N LEU A 221 7.59 -20.71 -4.18
CA LEU A 221 8.80 -21.36 -3.68
C LEU A 221 8.97 -21.17 -2.17
N GLY A 222 8.75 -19.96 -1.66
CA GLY A 222 8.79 -19.65 -0.23
C GLY A 222 7.76 -20.45 0.58
N MET A 223 6.53 -20.60 0.07
CA MET A 223 5.50 -21.46 0.68
C MET A 223 5.89 -22.95 0.65
N ARG A 224 6.71 -23.38 -0.32
CA ARG A 224 7.30 -24.71 -0.40
C ARG A 224 8.61 -24.85 0.40
N LYS A 225 9.00 -23.82 1.16
CA LYS A 225 10.24 -23.74 1.94
C LYS A 225 11.53 -23.79 1.10
N GLN A 226 11.45 -23.51 -0.19
CA GLN A 226 12.59 -23.40 -1.09
C GLN A 226 13.13 -21.95 -1.06
N TYR A 227 13.60 -21.52 0.11
CA TYR A 227 13.93 -20.11 0.36
C TYR A 227 15.12 -19.61 -0.47
N ALA A 228 16.14 -20.43 -0.68
CA ALA A 228 17.33 -20.03 -1.46
C ALA A 228 16.97 -19.73 -2.94
N GLU A 229 16.18 -20.60 -3.57
CA GLU A 229 15.70 -20.40 -4.93
C GLU A 229 14.77 -19.17 -5.02
N ALA A 230 13.90 -18.98 -4.02
CA ALA A 230 13.02 -17.83 -3.95
C ALA A 230 13.80 -16.51 -3.84
N VAL A 231 14.85 -16.47 -3.02
CA VAL A 231 15.74 -15.31 -2.86
C VAL A 231 16.43 -14.98 -4.18
N ALA A 232 16.99 -15.97 -4.88
CA ALA A 232 17.65 -15.76 -6.18
C ALA A 232 16.70 -15.18 -7.24
N LEU A 233 15.41 -15.53 -7.20
CA LEU A 233 14.40 -14.91 -8.05
C LEU A 233 14.08 -13.47 -7.64
N LEU A 234 14.00 -13.20 -6.33
CA LEU A 234 13.71 -11.86 -5.83
C LEU A 234 14.85 -10.86 -6.10
N GLU A 235 16.10 -11.30 -6.09
CA GLU A 235 17.25 -10.48 -6.52
C GLU A 235 17.10 -10.02 -7.97
N LYS A 236 16.60 -10.90 -8.86
CA LYS A 236 16.27 -10.50 -10.25
C LYS A 236 15.17 -9.44 -10.28
N VAL A 237 14.15 -9.57 -9.43
CA VAL A 237 13.07 -8.58 -9.35
C VAL A 237 13.59 -7.23 -8.88
N GLN A 238 14.44 -7.20 -7.85
CA GLN A 238 15.04 -5.97 -7.35
C GLN A 238 15.83 -5.23 -8.44
N ALA A 239 16.54 -5.96 -9.30
CA ALA A 239 17.25 -5.38 -10.44
C ALA A 239 16.33 -4.80 -11.53
N MET A 240 15.05 -5.19 -11.58
CA MET A 240 14.06 -4.72 -12.55
C MET A 240 13.13 -3.62 -12.01
N THR A 241 13.05 -3.46 -10.69
CA THR A 241 12.18 -2.49 -10.03
C THR A 241 12.91 -1.18 -9.74
N PHE A 242 12.22 -0.06 -9.91
CA PHE A 242 12.76 1.26 -9.58
C PHE A 242 11.71 2.13 -8.90
N PRO A 243 12.12 3.07 -8.02
CA PRO A 243 11.20 3.97 -7.37
C PRO A 243 10.60 4.94 -8.40
N SER A 244 9.28 5.12 -8.37
CA SER A 244 8.59 6.12 -9.17
C SER A 244 7.69 7.00 -8.31
N SER A 245 7.52 8.25 -8.75
CA SER A 245 6.54 9.18 -8.20
C SER A 245 5.19 9.14 -8.93
N ALA A 246 5.10 8.44 -10.06
CA ALA A 246 3.89 8.36 -10.88
C ALA A 246 3.12 7.07 -10.60
N LEU A 247 1.82 7.16 -10.31
CA LEU A 247 0.97 6.00 -10.01
C LEU A 247 1.08 4.95 -11.13
N PRO A 248 1.29 3.65 -10.85
CA PRO A 248 1.53 2.69 -11.90
C PRO A 248 0.18 2.37 -12.55
N SER A 249 0.18 2.15 -13.86
CA SER A 249 -0.95 1.41 -14.44
C SER A 249 -1.06 0.06 -13.71
N PRO A 250 -2.29 -0.47 -13.49
CA PRO A 250 -2.48 -1.74 -12.78
C PRO A 250 -1.57 -2.85 -13.30
N SER A 251 -1.33 -2.89 -14.62
CA SER A 251 -0.46 -3.87 -15.29
C SER A 251 1.01 -3.80 -14.88
N TYR A 252 1.46 -2.69 -14.28
CA TYR A 252 2.83 -2.47 -13.79
C TYR A 252 2.94 -2.51 -12.26
N ASP A 253 1.81 -2.64 -11.54
CA ASP A 253 1.80 -2.77 -10.09
C ASP A 253 2.36 -4.13 -9.68
N MET A 254 3.54 -4.12 -9.06
CA MET A 254 4.24 -5.31 -8.56
C MET A 254 3.46 -6.02 -7.45
N THR A 255 2.68 -5.30 -6.65
CA THR A 255 1.91 -5.89 -5.55
C THR A 255 0.62 -6.56 -6.04
N MET A 256 0.33 -6.47 -7.35
CA MET A 256 -0.90 -6.96 -7.97
C MET A 256 -2.13 -6.49 -7.19
N MET A 257 -2.22 -5.18 -6.98
CA MET A 257 -3.26 -4.54 -6.21
C MET A 257 -3.23 -4.88 -4.71
N GLY A 258 -2.05 -5.07 -4.13
CA GLY A 258 -1.90 -5.48 -2.73
C GLY A 258 -2.30 -6.93 -2.44
N LEU A 259 -2.40 -7.78 -3.47
CA LEU A 259 -2.64 -9.21 -3.29
C LEU A 259 -1.38 -9.97 -2.86
N ILE A 260 -0.21 -9.42 -3.21
CA ILE A 260 1.10 -9.93 -2.84
C ILE A 260 1.87 -8.81 -2.15
N GLU A 261 2.65 -9.21 -1.15
CA GLU A 261 3.56 -8.36 -0.41
C GLU A 261 4.61 -7.77 -1.36
N PRO A 262 5.11 -6.55 -1.11
CA PRO A 262 6.12 -5.95 -1.96
C PRO A 262 7.41 -6.80 -2.01
N PRO A 263 8.21 -6.70 -3.10
CA PRO A 263 9.37 -7.58 -3.31
C PRO A 263 10.40 -7.58 -2.17
N TRP A 264 10.68 -6.42 -1.56
CA TRP A 264 11.60 -6.31 -0.42
C TRP A 264 11.05 -6.98 0.83
N GLU A 265 9.74 -6.99 1.04
CA GLU A 265 9.15 -7.66 2.20
C GLU A 265 9.28 -9.18 2.08
N LEU A 266 8.98 -9.75 0.91
CA LEU A 266 9.22 -11.18 0.67
C LEU A 266 10.71 -11.53 0.77
N TYR A 267 11.59 -10.66 0.25
CA TYR A 267 13.03 -10.88 0.31
C TYR A 267 13.53 -10.90 1.76
N ALA A 268 13.12 -9.90 2.57
CA ALA A 268 13.44 -9.85 3.98
C ALA A 268 12.88 -11.07 4.73
N GLN A 269 11.62 -11.45 4.49
CA GLN A 269 11.02 -12.64 5.11
C GLN A 269 11.82 -13.92 4.80
N PHE A 270 12.25 -14.12 3.54
CA PHE A 270 13.02 -15.32 3.18
C PHE A 270 14.46 -15.28 3.68
N LYS A 271 15.12 -14.12 3.68
CA LYS A 271 16.44 -13.94 4.30
C LYS A 271 16.42 -14.18 5.80
N GLU A 272 15.36 -13.75 6.49
CA GLU A 272 15.13 -14.04 7.90
C GLU A 272 15.02 -15.55 8.15
N LYS A 273 14.29 -16.29 7.29
CA LYS A 273 14.21 -17.76 7.38
C LYS A 273 15.54 -18.47 7.11
N LEU A 274 16.46 -17.82 6.39
CA LEU A 274 17.82 -18.29 6.17
C LEU A 274 18.80 -17.85 7.26
N GLY A 275 18.36 -17.07 8.25
CA GLY A 275 19.18 -16.59 9.36
C GLY A 275 20.02 -15.34 9.08
N ASP A 276 19.81 -14.68 7.93
CA ASP A 276 20.59 -13.52 7.48
C ASP A 276 19.94 -12.20 7.96
N GLN A 277 20.13 -11.89 9.24
CA GLN A 277 19.55 -10.70 9.88
C GLN A 277 20.12 -9.38 9.34
N GLU A 278 21.37 -9.40 8.88
CA GLU A 278 22.01 -8.21 8.31
C GLU A 278 21.34 -7.82 6.98
N ALA A 279 21.13 -8.78 6.08
CA ALA A 279 20.41 -8.53 4.82
C ALA A 279 18.96 -8.08 5.07
N VAL A 280 18.29 -8.60 6.12
CA VAL A 280 16.95 -8.16 6.51
C VAL A 280 16.94 -6.68 6.87
N GLN A 281 17.88 -6.24 7.70
CA GLN A 281 17.96 -4.85 8.13
C GLN A 281 18.29 -3.92 6.95
N GLN A 282 19.29 -4.27 6.13
CA GLN A 282 19.66 -3.50 4.94
C GLN A 282 18.48 -3.37 3.96
N THR A 283 17.71 -4.45 3.78
CA THR A 283 16.54 -4.46 2.91
C THR A 283 15.44 -3.53 3.42
N ARG A 284 15.18 -3.54 4.73
CA ARG A 284 14.17 -2.67 5.36
C ARG A 284 14.55 -1.20 5.25
N GLU A 285 15.83 -0.87 5.45
CA GLU A 285 16.34 0.48 5.30
C GLU A 285 16.23 0.95 3.84
N MET A 286 16.63 0.11 2.89
CA MET A 286 16.47 0.37 1.46
C MET A 286 15.00 0.61 1.07
N ALA A 287 14.08 -0.22 1.58
CA ALA A 287 12.64 -0.08 1.34
C ALA A 287 12.08 1.24 1.92
N ALA A 288 12.53 1.63 3.11
CA ALA A 288 12.12 2.88 3.74
C ALA A 288 12.67 4.11 3.00
N GLU A 289 13.95 4.12 2.65
CA GLU A 289 14.64 5.30 2.12
C GLU A 289 14.45 5.50 0.62
N GLN A 290 14.55 4.42 -0.17
CA GLN A 290 14.49 4.51 -1.63
C GLN A 290 13.06 4.41 -2.14
N TYR A 291 12.27 3.50 -1.58
CA TYR A 291 10.92 3.19 -2.03
C TYR A 291 9.84 3.93 -1.24
N GLY A 292 10.15 4.41 -0.04
CA GLY A 292 9.19 5.10 0.82
C GLY A 292 8.06 4.18 1.27
N ASP A 293 8.35 2.90 1.46
CA ASP A 293 7.38 1.91 1.89
C ASP A 293 6.86 2.24 3.30
N PRO A 294 5.54 2.44 3.51
CA PRO A 294 5.00 2.90 4.79
C PRO A 294 5.28 1.95 5.95
N VAL A 295 5.24 0.64 5.71
CA VAL A 295 5.50 -0.39 6.73
C VAL A 295 6.97 -0.38 7.13
N SER A 296 7.88 -0.35 6.15
CA SER A 296 9.32 -0.28 6.39
C SER A 296 9.73 1.03 7.07
N LEU A 297 9.13 2.15 6.69
CA LEU A 297 9.32 3.45 7.36
C LEU A 297 8.93 3.37 8.84
N ARG A 298 7.79 2.76 9.17
CA ARG A 298 7.35 2.57 10.56
C ARG A 298 8.31 1.69 11.36
N ILE A 299 8.78 0.58 10.78
CA ILE A 299 9.76 -0.31 11.45
C ILE A 299 11.08 0.43 11.69
N CYS A 300 11.59 1.15 10.69
CA CYS A 300 12.81 1.93 10.81
C CYS A 300 12.64 3.08 11.82
N ALA A 301 11.47 3.71 11.90
CA ALA A 301 11.16 4.74 12.90
C ALA A 301 11.33 4.19 14.32
N GLY A 302 10.82 2.98 14.59
CA GLY A 302 11.02 2.32 15.88
C GLY A 302 12.51 2.18 16.22
N THR A 303 13.35 1.81 15.26
CA THR A 303 14.81 1.72 15.48
C THR A 303 15.42 3.09 15.82
N ARG A 304 14.98 4.17 15.15
CA ARG A 304 15.42 5.55 15.46
C ARG A 304 15.00 6.00 16.85
N LEU A 305 13.80 5.60 17.30
CA LEU A 305 13.33 5.89 18.65
C LEU A 305 14.22 5.23 19.72
N HIS A 306 14.58 3.95 19.54
CA HIS A 306 15.49 3.26 20.45
C HIS A 306 16.90 3.88 20.48
N GLN A 307 17.33 4.49 19.38
CA GLN A 307 18.59 5.25 19.29
C GLN A 307 18.50 6.66 19.89
N GLY A 308 17.36 7.05 20.46
CA GLY A 308 17.12 8.40 21.00
C GLY A 308 16.94 9.49 19.95
N ASN A 309 16.83 9.14 18.66
CA ASN A 309 16.67 10.08 17.56
C ASN A 309 15.18 10.40 17.33
N LEU A 310 14.63 11.29 18.16
CA LEU A 310 13.22 11.70 18.13
C LEU A 310 12.83 12.42 16.82
N ASP A 311 13.71 13.27 16.28
CA ASP A 311 13.47 13.96 15.00
C ASP A 311 13.38 12.94 13.84
N GLY A 312 14.28 11.95 13.82
CA GLY A 312 14.27 10.87 12.84
C GLY A 312 13.05 9.95 12.95
N TYR A 313 12.65 9.63 14.19
CA TYR A 313 11.40 8.91 14.46
C TYR A 313 10.20 9.66 13.86
N MET A 314 10.05 10.94 14.18
CA MET A 314 8.91 11.73 13.72
C MET A 314 8.90 11.91 12.19
N ASP A 315 10.05 12.17 11.56
CA ASP A 315 10.16 12.28 10.10
C ASP A 315 9.69 11.00 9.40
N TYR A 316 10.06 9.83 9.91
CA TYR A 316 9.71 8.53 9.32
C TYR A 316 8.25 8.18 9.58
N MET A 317 7.76 8.40 10.80
CA MET A 317 6.37 8.16 11.15
C MET A 317 5.42 9.07 10.37
N LEU A 318 5.79 10.34 10.18
CA LEU A 318 5.00 11.25 9.37
C LEU A 318 4.92 10.76 7.91
N LYS A 319 6.03 10.28 7.33
CA LYS A 319 6.01 9.72 5.97
C LYS A 319 5.15 8.46 5.90
N ALA A 320 5.26 7.56 6.86
CA ALA A 320 4.47 6.33 6.94
C ALA A 320 2.96 6.62 7.10
N ALA A 321 2.62 7.53 8.01
CA ALA A 321 1.24 7.98 8.24
C ALA A 321 0.66 8.68 7.01
N SER A 322 1.44 9.56 6.36
CA SER A 322 1.06 10.18 5.07
C SER A 322 0.88 9.14 3.96
N GLY A 323 1.58 8.01 4.06
CA GLY A 323 1.45 6.85 3.17
C GLY A 323 0.22 5.98 3.45
N GLY A 324 -0.59 6.32 4.45
CA GLY A 324 -1.81 5.59 4.81
C GLY A 324 -1.58 4.42 5.77
N ASP A 325 -0.40 4.31 6.42
CA ASP A 325 -0.18 3.28 7.44
C ASP A 325 -0.96 3.61 8.72
N ARG A 326 -1.97 2.79 9.02
CA ARG A 326 -2.88 2.94 10.17
C ARG A 326 -2.13 3.02 11.51
N GLU A 327 -1.13 2.17 11.67
CA GLU A 327 -0.37 2.04 12.90
C GLU A 327 0.56 3.24 13.08
N ALA A 328 1.12 3.76 11.99
CA ALA A 328 1.91 4.98 11.98
C ALA A 328 1.07 6.20 12.38
N CYS A 329 -0.14 6.34 11.83
CA CYS A 329 -1.07 7.40 12.26
C CYS A 329 -1.35 7.35 13.76
N TYR A 330 -1.61 6.16 14.30
CA TYR A 330 -1.90 5.95 15.71
C TYR A 330 -0.71 6.30 16.62
N ARG A 331 0.47 5.75 16.34
CA ARG A 331 1.68 6.01 17.14
C ARG A 331 2.19 7.44 17.01
N LEU A 332 2.03 8.07 15.83
CA LEU A 332 2.34 9.48 15.63
C LEU A 332 1.41 10.37 16.45
N ALA A 333 0.11 10.02 16.54
CA ALA A 333 -0.84 10.72 17.39
C ALA A 333 -0.46 10.62 18.88
N ASN A 334 -0.11 9.42 19.34
CA ASN A 334 0.39 9.19 20.70
C ASN A 334 1.66 10.01 20.99
N PHE A 335 2.58 10.05 20.03
CA PHE A 335 3.80 10.84 20.17
C PHE A 335 3.50 12.34 20.34
N TYR A 336 2.60 12.91 19.53
CA TYR A 336 2.17 14.30 19.70
C TYR A 336 1.44 14.55 21.02
N TYR A 337 0.61 13.61 21.47
CA TYR A 337 -0.05 13.74 22.76
C TYR A 337 0.95 13.74 23.93
N ARG A 338 2.00 12.93 23.86
CA ARG A 338 3.08 12.93 24.85
C ARG A 338 3.91 14.22 24.83
N ILE A 339 4.12 14.83 23.65
CA ILE A 339 4.70 16.18 23.55
C ILE A 339 3.79 17.21 24.26
N TYR A 340 2.47 17.13 24.05
CA TYR A 340 1.51 18.00 24.73
C TYR A 340 1.57 17.85 26.26
N ARG A 341 1.68 16.62 26.78
CA ARG A 341 1.89 16.33 28.21
C ARG A 341 3.26 16.79 28.75
N GLY A 342 4.20 17.14 27.88
CA GLY A 342 5.55 17.53 28.25
C GLY A 342 6.49 16.35 28.56
N GLU A 343 6.11 15.13 28.17
CA GLU A 343 6.94 13.93 28.34
C GLU A 343 8.06 13.84 27.28
N TYR A 344 7.83 14.41 26.09
CA TYR A 344 8.83 14.55 25.04
C TYR A 344 9.15 16.02 24.77
N PRO A 345 10.41 16.34 24.40
CA PRO A 345 10.78 17.69 24.02
C PRO A 345 10.05 18.13 22.74
N ILE A 346 9.84 19.44 22.60
CA ILE A 346 9.26 20.00 21.38
C ILE A 346 10.30 19.84 20.26
N PRO A 347 9.97 19.20 19.14
CA PRO A 347 10.92 18.99 18.05
C PRO A 347 11.57 20.28 17.56
N GLY A 348 12.90 20.35 17.62
CA GLY A 348 13.69 21.52 17.20
C GLY A 348 13.91 22.57 18.28
N GLN A 349 13.37 22.37 19.48
CA GLN A 349 13.83 23.07 20.67
C GLN A 349 15.15 22.41 21.07
N LYS A 350 16.30 23.02 20.70
CA LYS A 350 17.56 22.67 21.35
C LYS A 350 17.41 23.10 22.80
N ASP A 351 17.57 22.16 23.73
CA ASP A 351 17.65 22.48 25.15
C ASP A 351 18.87 23.38 25.35
N SER A 352 18.65 24.69 25.35
CA SER A 352 19.64 25.66 25.78
C SER A 352 19.68 25.65 27.30
N VAL A 353 20.14 24.54 27.87
CA VAL A 353 20.55 24.43 29.26
C VAL A 353 21.81 23.56 29.30
N GLY A 354 22.97 24.23 29.22
CA GLY A 354 24.23 23.76 29.81
C GLY A 354 25.20 22.97 28.92
N GLN A 355 25.92 23.67 28.03
CA GLN A 355 27.39 23.60 27.99
C GLN A 355 27.91 24.70 27.05
N ASP A 356 28.24 25.84 27.66
CA ASP A 356 29.39 26.60 27.19
C ASP A 356 30.60 25.71 27.44
N ASP A 357 31.15 25.10 26.38
CA ASP A 357 32.59 25.10 26.20
C ASP A 357 32.91 24.88 24.73
N ALA A 358 33.69 25.82 24.22
CA ALA A 358 34.24 25.80 22.89
C ALA A 358 35.20 24.62 22.73
N SER A 359 34.93 23.75 21.77
CA SER A 359 35.98 22.98 21.13
C SER A 359 35.67 22.78 19.65
N LEU A 360 36.29 23.65 18.86
CA LEU A 360 36.63 23.43 17.46
C LEU A 360 37.22 22.03 17.28
N SER A 361 36.56 21.19 16.48
CA SER A 361 37.26 20.16 15.71
C SER A 361 36.48 19.87 14.43
N SER A 362 37.05 20.38 13.36
CA SER A 362 36.73 20.10 11.97
C SER A 362 37.20 18.70 11.59
N SER A 363 36.31 17.87 11.02
CA SER A 363 36.70 16.89 9.99
C SER A 363 35.50 16.39 9.20
N SER A 364 35.36 16.96 8.00
CA SER A 364 35.07 16.31 6.70
C SER A 364 33.97 15.25 6.52
N SER A 365 33.16 15.57 5.49
CA SER A 365 32.55 14.71 4.46
C SER A 365 31.35 13.84 4.84
N SER A 366 30.16 14.24 4.36
CA SER A 366 29.44 13.50 3.30
C SER A 366 28.08 14.15 3.00
N SER A 367 27.80 14.36 1.70
CA SER A 367 26.49 14.59 1.07
C SER A 367 25.47 15.49 1.81
N SER A 368 25.24 16.69 1.27
CA SER A 368 24.11 17.55 1.68
C SER A 368 22.79 16.75 1.71
N PRO A 369 22.16 16.56 2.88
CA PRO A 369 20.92 15.82 2.98
C PRO A 369 19.80 16.68 2.38
N ARG A 370 18.95 16.09 1.55
CA ARG A 370 17.69 16.72 1.14
C ARG A 370 16.97 17.21 2.42
N PRO A 371 16.47 18.45 2.47
CA PRO A 371 15.85 18.97 3.68
C PRO A 371 14.69 18.05 4.06
N SER A 372 14.71 17.56 5.30
CA SER A 372 13.70 16.63 5.78
C SER A 372 12.30 17.24 5.69
N LEU A 373 11.25 16.42 5.66
CA LEU A 373 9.89 16.93 5.61
C LEU A 373 9.59 17.77 6.84
N LEU A 374 10.17 17.42 7.99
CA LEU A 374 10.17 18.27 9.18
C LEU A 374 10.85 19.62 8.96
N THR A 375 11.97 19.66 8.25
CA THR A 375 12.63 20.93 7.92
C THR A 375 11.72 21.80 7.03
N ARG A 376 11.07 21.20 6.03
CA ARG A 376 10.09 21.92 5.18
C ARG A 376 8.83 22.35 5.94
N LEU A 377 8.33 21.51 6.84
CA LEU A 377 7.22 21.83 7.74
C LEU A 377 7.62 22.93 8.72
N ARG A 378 8.84 22.92 9.26
CA ARG A 378 9.39 24.00 10.09
C ARG A 378 9.44 25.32 9.33
N TYR A 379 9.83 25.30 8.05
CA TYR A 379 9.82 26.49 7.18
C TYR A 379 8.40 26.96 6.79
N LEU A 380 7.46 26.02 6.55
CA LEU A 380 6.06 26.33 6.22
C LEU A 380 5.23 26.76 7.44
N LEU A 381 5.60 26.34 8.64
CA LEU A 381 4.82 26.51 9.87
C LEU A 381 5.40 27.56 10.83
N GLY A 382 6.43 28.31 10.44
CA GLY A 382 6.90 29.54 11.10
C GLY A 382 6.79 29.57 12.63
N HIS A 383 7.90 29.32 13.32
CA HIS A 383 8.05 29.21 14.79
C HIS A 383 7.64 27.87 15.41
N LEU A 384 8.32 27.54 16.52
CA LEU A 384 7.99 26.42 17.39
C LEU A 384 6.51 26.50 17.76
N ARG A 385 5.71 25.49 17.41
CA ARG A 385 4.30 25.48 17.79
C ARG A 385 4.18 25.45 19.32
N PRO A 386 3.26 26.22 19.92
CA PRO A 386 2.96 26.08 21.34
C PRO A 386 2.53 24.64 21.65
N ARG A 387 2.83 24.16 22.86
CA ARG A 387 2.51 22.77 23.27
C ARG A 387 1.05 22.39 23.03
N GLN A 388 0.13 23.34 23.17
CA GLN A 388 -1.30 23.15 22.95
C GLN A 388 -1.65 22.68 21.52
N ASP A 389 -0.91 23.11 20.50
CA ASP A 389 -1.16 22.69 19.12
C ASP A 389 -0.88 21.21 18.88
N TYR A 390 -0.03 20.60 19.70
CA TYR A 390 0.25 19.17 19.63
C TYR A 390 -0.94 18.31 20.08
N ARG A 391 -1.84 18.83 20.93
CA ARG A 391 -3.12 18.18 21.24
C ARG A 391 -4.01 18.12 20.00
N LEU A 392 -4.10 19.22 19.24
CA LEU A 392 -4.88 19.26 18.00
C LEU A 392 -4.31 18.29 16.96
N LEU A 393 -2.98 18.27 16.81
CA LEU A 393 -2.32 17.29 15.92
C LEU A 393 -2.59 15.85 16.36
N ALA A 394 -2.57 15.55 17.67
CA ALA A 394 -2.91 14.22 18.16
C ALA A 394 -4.36 13.84 17.80
N ILE A 395 -5.32 14.75 17.96
CA ILE A 395 -6.72 14.53 17.57
C ILE A 395 -6.84 14.23 16.07
N ASP A 396 -6.20 15.05 15.22
CA ASP A 396 -6.24 14.88 13.76
C ASP A 396 -5.69 13.51 13.32
N TRP A 397 -4.56 13.09 13.89
CA TRP A 397 -3.94 11.80 13.56
C TRP A 397 -4.70 10.60 14.14
N HIS A 398 -5.31 10.72 15.32
CA HIS A 398 -6.22 9.70 15.85
C HIS A 398 -7.48 9.57 14.99
N PHE A 399 -8.03 10.68 14.51
CA PHE A 399 -9.14 10.66 13.58
C PHE A 399 -8.77 9.91 12.29
N GLN A 400 -7.59 10.20 11.73
CA GLN A 400 -7.13 9.49 10.54
C GLN A 400 -6.90 7.99 10.81
N ALA A 401 -6.31 7.63 11.96
CA ALA A 401 -6.14 6.24 12.36
C ALA A 401 -7.50 5.53 12.56
N CYS A 402 -8.49 6.21 13.13
CA CYS A 402 -9.86 5.70 13.28
C CYS A 402 -10.52 5.43 11.92
N ARG A 403 -10.38 6.35 10.95
CA ARG A 403 -10.85 6.15 9.57
C ARG A 403 -10.21 4.95 8.88
N LEU A 404 -8.96 4.67 9.21
CA LEU A 404 -8.23 3.48 8.75
C LEU A 404 -8.56 2.20 9.56
N GLY A 405 -9.49 2.26 10.51
CA GLY A 405 -9.96 1.10 11.29
C GLY A 405 -9.17 0.82 12.57
N SER A 406 -8.57 1.83 13.20
CA SER A 406 -7.96 1.69 14.53
C SER A 406 -9.00 1.87 15.63
N THR A 407 -9.43 0.77 16.25
CA THR A 407 -10.40 0.76 17.36
C THR A 407 -9.86 1.47 18.61
N ARG A 408 -8.57 1.28 18.92
CA ARG A 408 -7.88 2.01 20.01
C ARG A 408 -7.89 3.52 19.81
N SER A 409 -7.64 3.98 18.57
CA SER A 409 -7.72 5.42 18.26
C SER A 409 -9.14 5.95 18.39
N ALA A 410 -10.15 5.13 18.08
CA ALA A 410 -11.55 5.49 18.26
C ALA A 410 -11.88 5.76 19.73
N VAL A 411 -11.37 4.94 20.65
CA VAL A 411 -11.51 5.16 22.11
C VAL A 411 -10.83 6.46 22.54
N ILE A 412 -9.58 6.69 22.15
CA ILE A 412 -8.85 7.91 22.51
C ILE A 412 -9.56 9.16 21.95
N LEU A 413 -10.00 9.09 20.69
CA LEU A 413 -10.73 10.18 20.06
C LEU A 413 -12.06 10.45 20.76
N ALA A 414 -12.80 9.41 21.16
CA ALA A 414 -14.02 9.55 21.93
C ALA A 414 -13.77 10.28 23.27
N LEU A 415 -12.66 9.97 23.95
CA LEU A 415 -12.26 10.66 25.18
C LEU A 415 -11.93 12.14 24.93
N PHE A 416 -11.16 12.47 23.88
CA PHE A 416 -10.89 13.87 23.52
C PHE A 416 -12.16 14.65 23.19
N LEU A 417 -13.07 14.05 22.40
CA LEU A 417 -14.34 14.69 22.04
C LEU A 417 -15.25 14.88 23.26
N ARG A 418 -15.24 13.94 24.21
CA ARG A 418 -15.96 14.06 25.48
C ARG A 418 -15.40 15.19 26.33
N GLU A 419 -14.07 15.30 26.45
CA GLU A 419 -13.41 16.42 27.14
C GLU A 419 -13.81 17.77 26.51
N ASP A 420 -13.91 17.82 25.18
CA ASP A 420 -14.30 19.01 24.42
C ASP A 420 -15.84 19.23 24.40
N ARG A 421 -16.61 18.46 25.20
CA ARG A 421 -18.08 18.49 25.32
C ARG A 421 -18.84 18.18 24.03
N GLN A 422 -18.21 17.47 23.09
CA GLN A 422 -18.81 17.00 21.84
C GLN A 422 -19.37 15.58 21.99
N LEU A 423 -20.43 15.45 22.79
CA LEU A 423 -20.97 14.14 23.18
C LEU A 423 -21.45 13.29 21.99
N ILE A 424 -22.15 13.88 21.03
CA ILE A 424 -22.71 13.15 19.87
C ILE A 424 -21.60 12.48 19.06
N ASP A 425 -20.51 13.20 18.79
CA ASP A 425 -19.40 12.66 17.99
C ASP A 425 -18.52 11.72 18.82
N SER A 426 -18.42 11.95 20.13
CA SER A 426 -17.78 11.02 21.06
C SER A 426 -18.47 9.65 21.08
N GLU A 427 -19.81 9.62 21.07
CA GLU A 427 -20.59 8.37 21.08
C GLU A 427 -20.42 7.59 19.77
N LYS A 428 -20.39 8.29 18.62
CA LYS A 428 -20.13 7.63 17.33
C LYS A 428 -18.76 6.95 17.32
N CYS A 429 -17.73 7.63 17.83
CA CYS A 429 -16.39 7.05 17.91
C CYS A 429 -16.33 5.86 18.88
N LEU A 430 -17.05 5.96 20.01
CA LEU A 430 -17.12 4.88 20.98
C LEU A 430 -17.86 3.65 20.43
N ALA A 431 -18.93 3.83 19.66
CA ALA A 431 -19.65 2.75 18.99
C ALA A 431 -18.77 1.95 18.01
N VAL A 432 -17.79 2.60 17.36
CA VAL A 432 -16.80 1.91 16.52
C VAL A 432 -15.93 0.97 17.35
N ALA A 433 -15.54 1.38 18.57
CA ALA A 433 -14.74 0.56 19.48
C ALA A 433 -15.53 -0.56 20.16
N GLU A 434 -16.84 -0.40 20.36
CA GLU A 434 -17.71 -1.41 20.97
C GLU A 434 -17.84 -2.70 20.15
N ASN A 435 -17.62 -2.60 18.84
CA ASN A 435 -17.58 -3.78 17.95
C ASN A 435 -16.33 -4.65 18.16
N ASP A 436 -15.34 -4.18 18.91
CA ASP A 436 -14.10 -4.91 19.20
C ASP A 436 -14.23 -5.70 20.51
N GLN A 437 -14.31 -7.03 20.39
CA GLN A 437 -14.49 -7.94 21.53
C GLN A 437 -13.33 -7.84 22.55
N SER A 438 -12.13 -7.46 22.09
CA SER A 438 -10.95 -7.29 22.95
C SER A 438 -11.05 -6.10 23.91
N LEU A 439 -11.88 -5.10 23.58
CA LEU A 439 -12.05 -3.87 24.37
C LEU A 439 -13.31 -3.89 25.27
N SER A 440 -14.06 -4.98 25.26
CA SER A 440 -15.38 -5.08 25.91
C SER A 440 -15.38 -4.78 27.41
N SER A 441 -14.36 -5.21 28.16
CA SER A 441 -14.24 -4.91 29.61
C SER A 441 -13.97 -3.43 29.88
N LEU A 442 -13.16 -2.79 29.03
CA LEU A 442 -12.83 -1.38 29.09
C LEU A 442 -14.04 -0.52 28.69
N MET A 443 -14.76 -0.91 27.62
CA MET A 443 -15.99 -0.24 27.19
C MET A 443 -17.07 -0.25 28.28
N LYS A 444 -17.24 -1.38 29.00
CA LYS A 444 -18.17 -1.46 30.14
C LYS A 444 -17.82 -0.45 31.24
N LYS A 445 -16.54 -0.32 31.58
CA LYS A 445 -16.05 0.67 32.57
C LYS A 445 -16.24 2.10 32.10
N LEU A 446 -15.96 2.40 30.83
CA LEU A 446 -16.17 3.74 30.28
C LEU A 446 -17.66 4.10 30.25
N ARG A 447 -18.54 3.15 29.90
CA ARG A 447 -19.99 3.36 29.82
C ARG A 447 -20.62 3.69 31.16
N SER A 448 -20.15 3.13 32.27
CA SER A 448 -20.72 3.41 33.61
C SER A 448 -20.59 4.87 34.04
N SER A 449 -19.59 5.60 33.51
CA SER A 449 -19.30 7.00 33.86
C SER A 449 -19.31 7.92 32.63
N TRP A 450 -19.88 7.47 31.50
CA TRP A 450 -19.73 8.17 30.23
C TRP A 450 -20.44 9.54 30.22
N TYR A 451 -21.66 9.60 30.75
CA TYR A 451 -22.49 10.81 30.78
C TYR A 451 -22.15 11.76 31.94
N ASP A 452 -21.31 11.34 32.87
CA ASP A 452 -20.87 12.17 33.99
C ASP A 452 -19.72 13.08 33.57
N LEU A 453 -20.04 14.27 33.08
CA LEU A 453 -19.06 15.24 32.55
C LEU A 453 -18.09 15.78 33.62
N ASP A 454 -18.41 15.64 34.90
CA ASP A 454 -17.55 16.09 36.00
C ASP A 454 -16.44 15.07 36.29
N VAL A 455 -16.66 13.80 35.91
CA VAL A 455 -15.65 12.74 35.99
C VAL A 455 -14.70 12.83 34.80
N ARG A 456 -13.43 13.14 35.08
CA ARG A 456 -12.34 13.04 34.09
C ARG A 456 -11.96 11.59 33.86
N LEU A 457 -12.27 11.09 32.67
CA LEU A 457 -11.85 9.77 32.23
C LEU A 457 -10.46 9.87 31.60
N ALA A 458 -9.48 9.27 32.27
CA ALA A 458 -8.12 9.25 31.77
C ALA A 458 -7.98 8.31 30.57
N ILE A 459 -7.09 8.66 29.64
CA ILE A 459 -6.69 7.76 28.57
C ILE A 459 -5.87 6.61 29.19
N PRO A 460 -6.21 5.34 28.91
CA PRO A 460 -5.42 4.20 29.38
C PRO A 460 -3.96 4.30 28.91
N GLU A 461 -3.00 4.19 29.83
CA GLU A 461 -1.56 4.25 29.49
C GLU A 461 -1.15 3.13 28.51
N GLU A 462 -1.83 1.99 28.56
CA GLU A 462 -1.70 0.89 27.60
C GLU A 462 -1.97 1.30 26.15
N PHE A 463 -2.70 2.41 25.94
CA PHE A 463 -3.00 2.93 24.61
C PHE A 463 -2.07 4.06 24.18
N LEU A 464 -1.14 4.49 25.03
CA LEU A 464 -0.24 5.61 24.75
C LEU A 464 1.16 5.16 24.30
N TRP A 465 1.36 3.89 24.00
CA TRP A 465 2.65 3.39 23.52
C TRP A 465 3.01 3.96 22.14
N VAL A 466 4.31 4.15 21.89
CA VAL A 466 4.90 4.84 20.73
C VAL A 466 5.64 3.81 19.86
#